data_AF-A0A8D4UTX6-F1
#
_entry.id   AF-A0A8D4UTX6-F1
#
_cell.length_a   1.000
_cell.length_b   1.000
_cell.length_c   1.000
_cell.angle_alpha   90.00
_cell.angle_beta   90.00
_cell.angle_gamma   90.00
#
_symmetry.space_group_name_H-M   'P 1'
#
loop_
_entity.id
_entity.type
_entity.pdbx_description
1 polymer ?
#
loop_
_entity_poly.entity_id
_entity_poly.type
_entity_poly.pdbx_seq_one_letter_code
_entity_poly.pdbx_strand_id
1 'polypeptide(L)'
;MMETLGGLGGYGITSIIVIFIAFMLFAKFAKKIIGNIIMGGVLFWLLNTLGITHMNWDTMNGIIVALFGTLGTLILAILDILK
;
A
#
# COMPACT_ATOMS: atom_id res chain seq x y z
N MET A 1 46.72 -14.27 3.72
CA MET A 1 45.61 -14.83 4.53
C MET A 1 44.85 -13.79 5.36
N MET A 2 45.18 -12.49 5.28
CA MET A 2 44.46 -11.43 6.02
C MET A 2 43.31 -10.78 5.22
N GLU A 3 43.35 -10.89 3.88
CA GLU A 3 42.29 -10.36 2.98
C GLU A 3 41.03 -11.23 2.95
N THR A 4 41.15 -12.54 3.20
CA THR A 4 40.02 -13.48 3.23
C THR A 4 39.13 -13.34 4.48
N LEU A 5 39.68 -12.80 5.59
CA LEU A 5 38.92 -12.54 6.82
C LEU A 5 38.10 -11.23 6.73
N GLY A 6 38.59 -10.22 6.00
CA GLY A 6 37.85 -8.98 5.72
C GLY A 6 36.64 -9.22 4.81
N GLY A 7 36.76 -10.15 3.85
CA GLY A 7 35.65 -10.58 3.00
C GLY A 7 34.53 -11.25 3.80
N LEU A 8 34.85 -12.25 4.64
CA LEU A 8 33.87 -13.03 5.41
C LEU A 8 33.15 -12.21 6.50
N GLY A 9 33.83 -11.25 7.15
CA GLY A 9 33.21 -10.31 8.08
C GLY A 9 32.35 -9.25 7.39
N GLY A 10 32.73 -8.85 6.17
CA GLY A 10 31.98 -7.91 5.34
C GLY A 10 30.64 -8.45 4.88
N TYR A 11 30.55 -9.73 4.49
CA TYR A 11 29.28 -10.33 4.04
C TYR A 11 28.23 -10.42 5.17
N GLY A 12 28.65 -10.65 6.42
CA GLY A 12 27.74 -10.69 7.57
C GLY A 12 27.11 -9.33 7.87
N ILE A 13 27.92 -8.28 7.95
CA ILE A 13 27.42 -6.92 8.23
C ILE A 13 26.62 -6.38 7.03
N THR A 14 27.10 -6.63 5.80
CA THR A 14 26.40 -6.21 4.58
C THR A 14 25.04 -6.89 4.44
N SER A 15 24.93 -8.19 4.73
CA SER A 15 23.63 -8.90 4.67
C SER A 15 22.63 -8.39 5.72
N ILE A 16 23.09 -8.07 6.94
CA ILE A 16 22.24 -7.46 7.99
C ILE A 16 21.71 -6.09 7.51
N ILE A 17 22.57 -5.26 6.91
CA ILE A 17 22.18 -3.94 6.39
C ILE A 17 21.15 -4.09 5.26
N VAL A 18 21.35 -5.05 4.33
CA VAL A 18 20.41 -5.31 3.23
C VAL A 18 19.04 -5.76 3.75
N ILE A 19 19.01 -6.66 4.74
CA ILE A 19 17.75 -7.10 5.38
C ILE A 19 17.04 -5.92 6.04
N PHE A 20 17.78 -5.07 6.76
CA PHE A 20 17.22 -3.90 7.43
C PHE A 20 16.64 -2.89 6.43
N ILE A 21 17.35 -2.61 5.33
CA ILE A 21 16.88 -1.73 4.26
C ILE A 21 15.64 -2.35 3.58
N ALA A 22 15.65 -3.65 3.27
CA ALA A 22 14.51 -4.34 2.68
C ALA A 22 13.27 -4.26 3.58
N PHE A 23 13.43 -4.46 4.89
CA PHE A 23 12.34 -4.34 5.86
C PHE A 23 11.84 -2.90 5.97
N MET A 24 12.73 -1.92 5.93
CA MET A 24 12.35 -0.50 5.95
C MET A 24 11.56 -0.12 4.68
N LEU A 25 11.98 -0.61 3.50
CA LEU A 25 11.25 -0.41 2.25
C LEU A 25 9.88 -1.09 2.28
N PHE A 26 9.80 -2.31 2.80
CA PHE A 26 8.54 -3.02 2.99
C PHE A 26 7.61 -2.27 3.94
N ALA A 27 8.12 -1.76 5.06
CA ALA A 27 7.34 -0.96 6.01
C ALA A 27 6.82 0.34 5.37
N LYS A 28 7.62 1.01 4.54
CA LYS A 28 7.16 2.18 3.77
C LYS A 28 6.07 1.81 2.77
N PHE A 29 6.21 0.68 2.09
CA PHE A 29 5.20 0.17 1.17
C PHE A 29 3.89 -0.18 1.88
N ALA A 30 3.96 -0.90 3.00
CA ALA A 30 2.79 -1.22 3.83
C ALA A 30 2.10 0.05 4.34
N LYS A 31 2.87 1.04 4.83
CA LYS A 31 2.32 2.36 5.22
C LYS A 31 1.60 3.05 4.07
N LYS A 32 2.15 2.99 2.85
CA LYS A 32 1.53 3.57 1.66
C LYS A 32 0.20 2.88 1.32
N ILE A 33 0.15 1.55 1.36
CA ILE A 33 -1.09 0.79 1.14
C ILE A 33 -2.13 1.12 2.20
N ILE A 34 -1.76 1.12 3.48
CA ILE A 34 -2.69 1.44 4.57
C ILE A 34 -3.20 2.88 4.43
N GLY A 35 -2.33 3.83 4.11
CA GLY A 35 -2.72 5.22 3.84
C GLY A 35 -3.70 5.33 2.68
N ASN A 36 -3.47 4.59 1.59
CA ASN A 36 -4.37 4.52 0.44
C ASN A 36 -5.75 3.96 0.82
N ILE A 37 -5.80 2.88 1.62
CA ILE A 37 -7.05 2.28 2.11
C ILE A 37 -7.81 3.26 2.99
N ILE A 38 -7.14 3.93 3.93
CA ILE A 38 -7.80 4.89 4.82
C ILE A 38 -8.33 6.08 4.03
N MET A 39 -7.50 6.71 3.20
CA MET A 39 -7.89 7.92 2.48
C MET A 39 -8.96 7.64 1.42
N GLY A 40 -8.84 6.54 0.68
CA GLY A 40 -9.86 6.14 -0.28
C GLY A 40 -11.11 5.57 0.38
N GLY A 41 -11.00 4.84 1.50
CA GLY A 41 -12.14 4.38 2.29
C GLY A 41 -12.95 5.54 2.89
N VAL A 42 -12.28 6.58 3.40
CA VAL A 42 -12.95 7.80 3.86
C VAL A 42 -13.68 8.48 2.71
N LEU A 43 -13.06 8.60 1.53
CA LEU A 43 -13.70 9.18 0.36
C LEU A 43 -14.91 8.36 -0.08
N PHE A 44 -14.81 7.02 -0.09
CA PHE A 44 -15.92 6.12 -0.41
C PHE A 44 -17.09 6.31 0.55
N TRP A 45 -16.79 6.37 1.85
CA TRP A 45 -17.80 6.60 2.88
C TRP A 45 -18.49 7.96 2.71
N LEU A 46 -17.73 9.00 2.36
CA LEU A 46 -18.25 10.34 2.10
C LEU A 46 -19.20 10.34 0.88
N LEU A 47 -18.79 9.72 -0.22
CA LEU A 47 -19.60 9.62 -1.45
C LEU A 47 -20.90 8.82 -1.21
N ASN A 48 -20.83 7.74 -0.41
CA ASN A 48 -22.00 6.96 -0.03
C ASN A 48 -22.94 7.74 0.89
N THR A 49 -22.40 8.47 1.86
CA THR A 49 -23.19 9.29 2.81
C THR A 49 -23.86 10.48 2.11
N LEU A 50 -23.21 11.08 1.12
CA LEU A 50 -23.77 12.14 0.29
C LEU A 50 -24.81 11.64 -0.73
N GLY A 51 -25.01 10.32 -0.83
CA GLY A 51 -25.96 9.71 -1.77
C GLY A 51 -25.52 9.76 -3.23
N ILE A 52 -24.23 10.00 -3.50
CA ILE A 52 -23.67 10.04 -4.86
C ILE A 52 -23.44 8.62 -5.39
N THR A 53 -23.06 7.70 -4.51
CA THR A 53 -22.84 6.28 -4.81
C THR A 53 -23.66 5.42 -3.85
N HIS A 54 -24.17 4.29 -4.30
CA HIS A 54 -24.92 3.33 -3.47
C HIS A 54 -24.22 1.98 -3.36
N MET A 55 -22.88 1.99 -3.41
CA MET A 55 -22.06 0.78 -3.30
C MET A 55 -21.86 0.33 -1.86
N ASN A 56 -21.98 -0.97 -1.63
CA ASN A 56 -21.47 -1.59 -0.41
C ASN A 56 -19.95 -1.81 -0.50
N TRP A 57 -19.26 -1.64 0.62
CA TRP A 57 -17.84 -1.94 0.71
C TRP A 57 -17.62 -3.45 0.69
N ASP A 58 -16.96 -3.95 -0.35
CA ASP A 58 -16.56 -5.35 -0.50
C ASP A 58 -15.03 -5.47 -0.56
N THR A 59 -14.53 -6.69 -0.35
CA THR A 59 -13.11 -7.05 -0.40
C THR A 59 -12.46 -6.59 -1.71
N MET A 60 -13.16 -6.73 -2.84
CA MET A 60 -12.64 -6.31 -4.14
C MET A 60 -12.50 -4.78 -4.26
N ASN A 61 -13.46 -4.02 -3.71
CA ASN A 61 -13.38 -2.56 -3.64
C ASN A 61 -12.20 -2.13 -2.75
N GLY A 62 -12.02 -2.80 -1.62
CA GLY A 62 -10.88 -2.58 -0.73
C GLY A 62 -9.53 -2.81 -1.40
N ILE A 63 -9.40 -3.85 -2.25
CA ILE A 63 -8.16 -4.12 -3.01
C ILE A 63 -7.90 -3.02 -4.04
N ILE A 64 -8.94 -2.58 -4.78
CA ILE A 64 -8.80 -1.51 -5.77
C ILE A 64 -8.37 -0.21 -5.09
N VAL A 65 -8.97 0.13 -3.95
CA VAL A 65 -8.61 1.31 -3.16
C VAL A 65 -7.22 1.15 -2.52
N ALA A 66 -6.82 -0.04 -2.11
CA ALA A 66 -5.48 -0.29 -1.57
C ALA A 66 -4.36 -0.01 -2.61
N LEU A 67 -4.59 -0.45 -3.85
CA LEU A 67 -3.63 -0.31 -4.94
C LEU A 67 -3.60 1.11 -5.51
N PHE A 68 -4.77 1.70 -5.75
CA PHE A 68 -4.90 2.99 -6.46
C PHE A 68 -5.23 4.19 -5.55
N GLY A 69 -5.52 3.96 -4.27
CA GLY A 69 -5.86 5.00 -3.30
C GLY A 69 -7.18 5.70 -3.62
N THR A 70 -7.18 7.02 -3.47
CA THR A 70 -8.33 7.90 -3.78
C THR A 70 -8.74 7.82 -5.25
N LEU A 71 -7.80 7.64 -6.19
CA LEU A 71 -8.14 7.45 -7.61
C LEU A 71 -8.96 6.18 -7.83
N GLY A 72 -8.61 5.08 -7.15
CA GLY A 72 -9.39 3.84 -7.20
C GLY A 72 -10.83 4.03 -6.70
N THR A 73 -10.98 4.88 -5.68
CA THR A 73 -12.31 5.23 -5.14
C THR A 73 -13.14 6.04 -6.12
N LEU A 74 -12.53 6.99 -6.83
CA LEU A 74 -13.21 7.79 -7.86
C LEU A 74 -13.65 6.92 -9.05
N ILE A 75 -12.81 5.97 -9.48
CA ILE A 75 -13.17 5.04 -10.56
C ILE A 75 -14.37 4.19 -10.16
N LEU A 76 -14.36 3.63 -8.94
CA LEU A 76 -15.49 2.87 -8.42
C LEU A 76 -16.76 3.72 -8.37
N ALA A 77 -16.66 4.96 -7.91
CA ALA A 77 -17.78 5.88 -7.86
C ALA A 77 -18.37 6.18 -9.25
N ILE A 78 -17.52 6.43 -10.25
CA ILE A 78 -17.96 6.64 -11.63
C ILE A 78 -18.64 5.38 -12.19
N LEU A 79 -18.07 4.19 -11.94
CA LEU A 79 -18.65 2.93 -12.40
C LEU A 79 -20.02 2.65 -11.78
N ASP A 80 -20.26 3.09 -10.55
CA ASP A 80 -21.56 2.98 -9.90
C ASP A 80 -22.60 3.94 -10.49
N ILE A 81 -22.20 5.19 -10.75
CA ILE A 81 -23.09 6.19 -11.36
C ILE A 81 -23.49 5.81 -12.80
N LEU A 82 -22.61 5.11 -13.53
CA LEU A 82 -22.85 4.70 -14.91
C LEU A 82 -23.71 3.44 -15.05
N LYS A 83 -24.01 2.73 -13.95
CA LYS A 83 -24.88 1.55 -13.95
C LYS A 83 -26.35 1.95 -13.82
#